data_AF-A0A7S1UMH0-F1
#
_entry.id   AF-A0A7S1UMH0-F1
#
_cell.length_a   1.000
_cell.length_b   1.000
_cell.length_c   1.000
_cell.angle_alpha   90.00
_cell.angle_beta   90.00
_cell.angle_gamma   90.00
#
_symmetry.space_group_name_H-M   'P 1'
#
loop_
_entity.id
_entity.type
_entity.pdbx_description
1 polymer ?
#
loop_
_entity_poly.entity_id
_entity_poly.type
_entity_poly.pdbx_seq_one_letter_code
_entity_poly.pdbx_strand_id
1 'polypeptide(L)'
;MIDNPEYKYDDNMYKVCKDGCTHVGFELWQVTTGTLFDDILVTDSLEEAQKFAEETFFKKKDGEKEMYDKIQAEKRASEEAEMDEMGGMDEMDMDEMMMGDEF
;
A
#
# COMPACT_ATOMS: atom_id res chain seq x y z
N MET A 1 -4.46 -25.44 34.55
CA MET A 1 -5.14 -25.15 33.28
C MET A 1 -6.52 -25.79 33.34
N ILE A 2 -7.55 -25.12 32.82
CA ILE A 2 -8.90 -25.69 32.67
C ILE A 2 -9.13 -25.80 31.17
N ASP A 3 -9.31 -27.02 30.69
CA ASP A 3 -9.51 -27.28 29.26
C ASP A 3 -10.91 -26.83 28.83
N ASN A 4 -11.00 -26.25 27.64
CA ASN A 4 -12.29 -25.88 27.04
C ASN A 4 -12.90 -27.14 26.37
N PRO A 5 -14.02 -27.68 26.89
CA PRO A 5 -14.65 -28.87 26.32
C PRO A 5 -15.18 -28.67 24.89
N GLU A 6 -15.41 -27.42 24.47
CA GLU A 6 -15.89 -27.08 23.12
C GLU A 6 -14.76 -26.89 22.10
N TYR A 7 -13.49 -26.97 22.51
CA TYR A 7 -12.37 -26.85 21.58
C TYR A 7 -12.36 -28.01 20.59
N LYS A 8 -12.32 -27.69 19.31
CA LYS A 8 -12.18 -28.67 18.22
C LYS A 8 -11.04 -28.27 17.33
N TYR A 9 -10.08 -29.18 17.19
CA TYR A 9 -9.01 -29.06 16.21
C TYR A 9 -9.51 -29.50 14.84
N ASP A 10 -9.19 -28.74 13.80
CA ASP A 10 -9.48 -29.05 12.40
C ASP A 10 -8.17 -29.00 11.60
N ASP A 11 -7.76 -30.16 11.08
CA ASP A 11 -6.58 -30.33 10.23
C ASP A 11 -6.79 -29.81 8.80
N ASN A 12 -8.03 -29.55 8.40
CA ASN A 12 -8.42 -29.08 7.07
C ASN A 12 -8.72 -27.59 7.01
N MET A 13 -8.43 -26.82 8.07
CA MET A 13 -8.72 -25.39 8.15
C MET A 13 -8.09 -24.58 7.00
N TYR A 14 -6.94 -24.99 6.48
CA TYR A 14 -6.26 -24.32 5.36
C TYR A 14 -6.94 -24.51 4.00
N LYS A 15 -7.81 -25.51 3.86
CA LYS A 15 -8.48 -25.86 2.59
C LYS A 15 -9.71 -24.97 2.40
N VAL A 16 -9.50 -23.69 2.10
CA VAL A 16 -10.57 -22.71 1.92
C VAL A 16 -11.16 -22.72 0.49
N CYS A 17 -10.41 -23.20 -0.49
CA CYS A 17 -10.83 -23.34 -1.89
C CYS A 17 -11.16 -24.79 -2.28
N LYS A 18 -11.86 -25.56 -1.43
CA LYS A 18 -12.13 -27.00 -1.65
C LYS A 18 -12.85 -27.29 -2.98
N ASP A 19 -13.83 -26.47 -3.32
CA ASP A 19 -14.62 -26.58 -4.56
C ASP A 19 -14.14 -25.61 -5.66
N GLY A 20 -12.92 -25.09 -5.51
CA GLY A 20 -12.34 -24.04 -6.35
C GLY A 20 -12.71 -22.63 -5.90
N CYS A 21 -11.75 -21.73 -5.96
CA CYS A 21 -11.97 -20.30 -5.77
C CYS A 21 -12.22 -19.65 -7.14
N THR A 22 -13.28 -18.84 -7.24
CA THR A 22 -13.78 -18.31 -8.53
C THR A 22 -13.51 -16.83 -8.75
N HIS A 23 -13.28 -16.08 -7.67
CA HIS A 23 -13.11 -14.63 -7.71
C HIS A 23 -11.98 -14.21 -6.78
N VAL A 24 -11.28 -13.15 -7.15
CA VAL A 24 -10.41 -12.37 -6.28
C VAL A 24 -11.07 -11.01 -6.10
N GLY A 25 -11.26 -10.58 -4.85
CA GLY A 25 -11.93 -9.33 -4.53
C GLY A 25 -11.11 -8.50 -3.53
N PHE A 26 -11.06 -7.20 -3.75
CA PHE A 26 -10.54 -6.22 -2.81
C PHE A 26 -11.72 -5.48 -2.21
N GLU A 27 -11.96 -5.67 -0.91
CA GLU A 27 -12.95 -4.93 -0.14
C GLU A 27 -12.19 -4.28 1.01
N LEU A 28 -12.05 -2.95 0.93
CA LEU A 28 -11.17 -2.17 1.79
C LEU A 28 -11.81 -0.81 2.08
N TRP A 29 -11.61 -0.31 3.29
CA TRP A 29 -11.87 1.08 3.64
C TRP A 29 -10.59 1.92 3.48
N GLN A 30 -10.69 3.09 2.85
CA GLN A 30 -9.57 4.03 2.70
C GLN A 30 -9.99 5.43 3.16
N VAL A 31 -9.13 6.08 3.97
CA VAL A 31 -9.28 7.51 4.33
C VAL A 31 -8.62 8.38 3.25
N THR A 32 -7.40 8.03 2.84
CA THR A 32 -6.65 8.69 1.76
C THR A 32 -6.49 7.73 0.59
N THR A 33 -6.71 8.24 -0.63
CA THR A 33 -6.61 7.45 -1.87
C THR A 33 -5.16 7.43 -2.38
N GLY A 34 -4.87 6.56 -3.37
CA GLY A 34 -3.56 6.50 -4.02
C GLY A 34 -2.84 5.16 -3.91
N THR A 35 -3.43 4.17 -3.22
CA THR A 35 -2.91 2.80 -3.25
C THR A 35 -3.12 2.18 -4.63
N LEU A 36 -2.05 1.60 -5.19
CA LEU A 36 -2.07 0.83 -6.43
C LEU A 36 -1.76 -0.63 -6.11
N PHE A 37 -2.52 -1.54 -6.69
CA PHE A 37 -2.28 -2.98 -6.63
C PHE A 37 -1.85 -3.46 -8.01
N ASP A 38 -0.72 -4.14 -8.09
CA ASP A 38 -0.21 -4.77 -9.30
C ASP A 38 0.19 -6.24 -9.04
N ASP A 39 0.51 -6.96 -10.12
CA ASP A 39 1.14 -8.28 -10.07
C ASP A 39 0.43 -9.33 -9.19
N ILE A 40 -0.90 -9.47 -9.32
CA ILE A 40 -1.69 -10.45 -8.56
C ILE A 40 -1.44 -11.86 -9.11
N LEU A 41 -0.78 -12.72 -8.32
CA LEU A 41 -0.56 -14.13 -8.61
C LEU A 41 -1.25 -15.03 -7.57
N VAL A 42 -1.94 -16.07 -8.04
CA VAL A 42 -2.46 -17.16 -7.21
C VAL A 42 -1.92 -18.47 -7.78
N THR A 43 -1.08 -19.19 -7.02
CA THR A 43 -0.46 -20.46 -7.43
C THR A 43 -0.35 -21.41 -6.23
N ASP A 44 -0.23 -22.71 -6.51
CA ASP A 44 0.07 -23.76 -5.55
C ASP A 44 1.58 -24.11 -5.50
N SER A 45 2.41 -23.44 -6.30
CA SER A 45 3.84 -23.66 -6.40
C SER A 45 4.65 -22.51 -5.79
N LEU A 46 5.48 -22.84 -4.80
CA LEU A 46 6.41 -21.87 -4.20
C LEU A 46 7.47 -21.41 -5.20
N GLU A 47 7.96 -22.32 -6.04
CA GLU A 47 8.99 -22.01 -7.05
C GLU A 47 8.45 -21.03 -8.10
N GLU A 48 7.22 -21.23 -8.55
CA GLU A 48 6.56 -20.32 -9.49
C GLU A 48 6.36 -18.93 -8.86
N ALA A 49 5.89 -18.89 -7.61
CA ALA A 49 5.70 -17.63 -6.89
C ALA A 49 7.03 -16.86 -6.70
N GLN A 50 8.11 -17.57 -6.38
CA GLN A 50 9.44 -16.96 -6.24
C GLN A 50 9.94 -16.41 -7.58
N LYS A 51 9.86 -17.19 -8.64
CA LYS A 51 10.26 -16.74 -9.97
C LYS A 51 9.45 -15.53 -10.44
N PHE A 52 8.14 -15.55 -10.23
CA PHE A 52 7.29 -14.41 -10.57
C PHE A 52 7.69 -13.16 -9.80
N ALA A 53 7.93 -13.26 -8.49
CA ALA A 53 8.40 -12.13 -7.68
C ALA A 53 9.77 -11.59 -8.14
N GLU A 54 10.70 -12.48 -8.51
CA GLU A 54 11.99 -12.11 -9.11
C GLU A 54 11.83 -11.38 -10.43
N GLU A 55 10.85 -11.79 -11.24
CA GLU A 55 10.59 -11.22 -12.55
C GLU A 55 9.79 -9.92 -12.51
N THR A 56 9.06 -9.65 -11.43
CA THR A 56 8.20 -8.48 -11.28
C THR A 56 8.69 -7.53 -10.18
N PHE A 57 8.34 -7.77 -8.92
CA PHE A 57 8.60 -6.90 -7.78
C PHE A 57 10.10 -6.61 -7.61
N PHE A 58 10.95 -7.65 -7.58
CA PHE A 58 12.37 -7.48 -7.29
C PHE A 58 13.13 -6.76 -8.41
N LYS A 59 12.65 -6.80 -9.67
CA LYS A 59 13.22 -6.02 -10.77
C LYS A 59 12.85 -4.54 -10.69
N LYS A 60 11.66 -4.20 -10.19
CA LYS A 60 11.14 -2.82 -10.18
C LYS A 60 11.46 -2.05 -8.91
N LYS A 61 11.47 -2.73 -7.74
CA LYS A 61 11.48 -2.09 -6.41
C LYS A 61 12.55 -1.01 -6.21
N ASP A 62 13.76 -1.22 -6.75
CA ASP A 62 14.88 -0.30 -6.50
C ASP A 62 14.76 0.96 -7.37
N GLY A 63 14.42 0.79 -8.65
CA GLY A 63 14.17 1.93 -9.54
C GLY A 63 12.93 2.74 -9.15
N GLU A 64 11.86 2.07 -8.72
CA GLU A 64 10.65 2.73 -8.20
C GLU A 64 10.96 3.52 -6.92
N LYS A 65 11.75 2.95 -6.01
CA LYS A 65 12.19 3.65 -4.80
C LYS A 65 13.05 4.87 -5.12
N GLU A 66 14.03 4.74 -6.01
CA GLU A 66 14.87 5.89 -6.40
C GLU A 66 14.05 7.02 -7.02
N MET A 67 13.08 6.69 -7.88
CA MET A 67 12.18 7.67 -8.47
C MET A 67 11.29 8.33 -7.41
N TYR A 68 10.74 7.55 -6.49
CA TYR A 68 9.92 8.05 -5.38
C TYR A 68 10.74 8.99 -4.48
N ASP A 69 11.93 8.58 -4.05
CA ASP A 69 12.80 9.38 -3.18
C ASP A 69 13.18 10.72 -3.83
N LYS A 70 13.41 10.71 -5.15
CA LYS A 70 13.67 11.94 -5.93
C LYS A 70 12.46 12.87 -5.96
N ILE A 71 11.28 12.36 -6.29
CA ILE A 71 10.03 13.16 -6.33
C ILE A 71 9.74 13.74 -4.94
N GLN A 72 9.93 12.97 -3.88
CA GLN A 72 9.71 13.43 -2.51
C GLN A 72 10.75 14.45 -2.05
N ALA A 73 11.97 14.43 -2.58
CA ALA A 73 12.98 15.45 -2.32
C ALA A 73 12.66 16.76 -3.06
N GLU A 74 12.26 16.68 -4.33
CA GLU A 74 11.82 17.83 -5.13
C GLU A 74 10.58 18.49 -4.52
N LYS A 75 9.60 17.69 -4.08
CA LYS A 75 8.39 18.19 -3.41
C LYS A 75 8.72 18.96 -2.12
N ARG A 76 9.56 18.38 -1.25
CA ARG A 76 10.02 19.05 -0.01
C ARG A 76 10.78 20.34 -0.29
N ALA A 77 11.66 20.35 -1.28
CA ALA A 77 12.39 21.57 -1.66
C ALA A 77 11.46 22.66 -2.21
N SER A 78 10.41 22.28 -2.95
CA SER A 78 9.38 23.22 -3.43
C SER A 78 8.56 23.79 -2.27
N GLU A 79 8.10 22.95 -1.35
CA GLU A 79 7.34 23.35 -0.15
C GLU A 79 8.17 24.29 0.74
N GLU A 80 9.46 23.99 0.94
CA GLU A 80 10.38 24.86 1.69
C GLU A 80 10.60 26.21 0.99
N ALA A 81 10.72 26.23 -0.33
CA ALA A 81 10.88 27.47 -1.11
C ALA A 81 9.60 28.32 -1.11
N GLU A 82 8.42 27.69 -1.22
CA GLU A 82 7.12 28.36 -1.13
C GLU A 82 6.89 28.95 0.28
N MET A 83 7.30 28.25 1.34
CA MET A 83 7.26 28.79 2.71
C MET A 83 8.20 29.98 2.92
N ASP A 84 9.40 29.96 2.34
CA ASP A 84 10.35 31.07 2.40
C ASP A 84 9.84 32.29 1.60
N GLU A 85 9.21 32.07 0.44
CA GLU A 85 8.59 33.12 -0.37
C GLU A 85 7.33 33.71 0.27
N MET A 86 6.52 32.89 0.97
CA MET A 86 5.35 33.34 1.72
C MET A 86 5.68 33.96 3.09
N GLY A 87 6.96 34.14 3.42
CA GLY A 87 7.39 34.99 4.54
C GLY A 87 7.10 34.42 5.94
N GLY A 88 7.18 33.11 6.13
CA GLY A 88 7.12 32.48 7.46
C GLY A 88 5.74 32.46 8.10
N MET A 89 4.68 32.30 7.31
CA MET A 89 3.36 31.93 7.81
C MET A 89 3.35 30.46 8.24
N ASP A 90 2.78 30.17 9.40
CA ASP A 90 2.77 28.82 9.99
C ASP A 90 1.89 27.84 9.19
N GLU A 91 2.16 26.54 9.31
CA GLU A 91 1.53 25.42 8.56
C GLU A 91 -0.01 25.47 8.53
N MET A 92 -0.65 25.98 9.59
CA MET A 92 -2.12 26.14 9.68
C MET A 92 -2.68 27.27 8.79
N ASP A 93 -1.93 28.36 8.59
CA ASP A 93 -2.37 29.49 7.77
C ASP A 93 -2.27 29.16 6.26
N MET A 94 -1.34 28.28 5.86
CA MET A 94 -1.23 27.82 4.48
C MET A 94 -2.32 26.83 4.09
N ASP A 95 -2.63 25.84 4.94
CA ASP A 95 -3.74 24.89 4.69
C ASP A 95 -5.08 25.63 4.54
N GLU A 96 -5.31 26.69 5.33
CA GLU A 96 -6.53 27.52 5.25
C GLU A 96 -6.57 28.42 4.00
N MET A 97 -5.43 28.92 3.50
CA MET A 97 -5.37 29.69 2.25
C MET A 97 -5.46 28.83 0.99
N MET A 98 -4.84 27.64 0.97
CA MET A 98 -4.89 26.70 -0.15
C MET A 98 -6.29 26.07 -0.32
N MET A 99 -7.04 25.91 0.77
CA MET A 99 -8.44 25.48 0.76
C MET A 99 -9.43 26.62 0.46
N GLY A 100 -8.98 27.88 0.51
CA GLY A 100 -9.83 29.06 0.34
C GLY A 100 -10.16 29.41 -1.11
N ASP A 101 -9.41 28.87 -2.07
CA ASP A 101 -9.58 29.11 -3.52
C ASP A 101 -10.24 27.93 -4.27
N GLU A 102 -10.75 26.92 -3.55
CA GLU A 102 -11.71 25.96 -4.11
C GLU A 102 -13.16 26.40 -3.86
N PHE A 103 -13.59 27.49 -4.50
CA PHE A 103 -14.96 27.73 -4.98
C PHE A 103 -15.02 28.77 -6.10
#